data_AF-A0A645IG17-F1
#
_entry.id   AF-A0A645IG17-F1
#
_cell.length_a   1.000
_cell.length_b   1.000
_cell.length_c   1.000
_cell.angle_alpha   90.00
_cell.angle_beta   90.00
_cell.angle_gamma   90.00
#
_symmetry.space_group_name_H-M   'P 1'
#
loop_
_entity.id
_entity.type
_entity.pdbx_description
1 polymer ?
#
loop_
_entity_poly.entity_id
_entity_poly.type
_entity_poly.pdbx_seq_one_letter_code
_entity_poly.pdbx_strand_id
1 'polypeptide(L)' 'MPQLIMTVLAIVVALVGGAIVYGSLKAMLGLRLDQEEEYQGADLSIHKITATPEREPNW' A
#
# COMPACT_ATOMS: atom_id res chain seq x y z
N MET A 1 30.52 -18.07 12.96
CA MET A 1 30.57 -16.60 13.03
C MET A 1 30.22 -15.93 11.70
N PRO A 2 30.80 -16.31 10.55
CA PRO A 2 30.48 -15.69 9.26
C PRO A 2 29.00 -15.76 8.85
N GLN A 3 28.32 -16.85 9.20
CA GLN A 3 26.89 -17.04 8.91
C GLN A 3 26.04 -15.93 9.53
N LEU A 4 26.25 -15.61 10.81
CA LEU A 4 25.49 -14.57 11.50
C LEU A 4 25.74 -13.18 10.93
N ILE A 5 27.01 -12.86 10.63
CA ILE A 5 27.40 -11.56 10.07
C ILE A 5 26.76 -11.36 8.69
N MET A 6 26.85 -12.37 7.82
CA MET A 6 26.29 -12.28 6.47
C MET A 6 24.76 -12.26 6.48
N THR A 7 24.11 -13.01 7.38
CA THR A 7 22.65 -12.95 7.54
C THR A 7 22.21 -11.56 7.99
N VAL A 8 22.85 -10.98 9.02
CA VAL A 8 22.52 -9.63 9.50
C VAL A 8 22.77 -8.59 8.39
N LEU A 9 23.87 -8.71 7.67
CA LEU A 9 24.17 -7.80 6.56
C LEU A 9 23.10 -7.88 5.46
N ALA A 10 22.67 -9.07 5.06
CA ALA A 10 21.62 -9.25 4.07
C ALA A 10 20.29 -8.63 4.54
N ILE A 11 19.92 -8.82 5.81
CA ILE A 11 18.72 -8.22 6.39
C ILE A 11 18.81 -6.69 6.36
N VAL A 12 19.94 -6.12 6.78
CA VAL A 12 20.14 -4.65 6.77
C VAL A 12 20.04 -4.09 5.35
N VAL A 13 20.69 -4.74 4.38
CA VAL A 13 20.60 -4.31 2.97
C VAL A 13 19.17 -4.38 2.46
N ALA A 14 18.43 -5.45 2.76
CA ALA A 14 17.03 -5.60 2.36
C ALA A 14 16.15 -4.51 2.98
N LEU A 15 16.31 -4.22 4.27
CA LEU A 15 15.54 -3.19 4.97
C LEU A 15 15.85 -1.79 4.45
N VAL A 16 17.14 -1.45 4.27
CA VAL A 16 17.55 -0.14 3.76
C VAL A 16 17.12 0.04 2.31
N GLY A 17 17.36 -0.96 1.46
CA GLY A 17 16.96 -0.92 0.06
C GLY A 17 15.44 -0.80 -0.09
N GLY A 18 14.68 -1.62 0.65
CA GLY A 18 13.22 -1.54 0.68
C GLY A 18 12.73 -0.19 1.17
N ALA A 19 13.31 0.35 2.25
CA ALA A 19 12.93 1.66 2.79
C ALA A 19 13.20 2.79 1.80
N ILE A 20 14.32 2.76 1.07
CA ILE A 20 14.63 3.76 0.03
C ILE A 20 13.63 3.67 -1.12
N VAL A 21 13.37 2.47 -1.65
CA VAL A 21 12.46 2.28 -2.79
C VAL A 21 11.03 2.63 -2.41
N TYR A 22 10.47 2.01 -1.37
CA TYR A 22 9.09 2.29 -0.97
C TYR A 22 8.93 3.69 -0.38
N GLY A 23 9.95 4.23 0.29
CA GLY A 23 9.94 5.60 0.82
C GLY A 23 9.90 6.64 -0.30
N SER A 24 10.72 6.49 -1.33
CA SER A 24 10.71 7.37 -2.50
C SER A 24 9.41 7.30 -3.28
N LEU A 25 8.91 6.09 -3.55
CA LEU A 25 7.60 5.89 -4.18
C LEU A 25 6.48 6.54 -3.37
N LYS A 26 6.47 6.36 -2.03
CA LYS A 26 5.48 7.00 -1.15
C LYS A 26 5.55 8.52 -1.21
N ALA A 27 6.76 9.09 -1.23
CA ALA A 27 6.95 10.54 -1.24
C ALA A 27 6.59 11.19 -2.57
N MET A 28 6.79 10.49 -3.70
CA MET A 28 6.59 11.05 -5.04
C MET A 28 5.22 10.72 -5.65
N LEU A 29 4.70 9.51 -5.41
CA LEU A 29 3.49 9.00 -6.07
C LEU A 29 2.35 8.71 -5.10
N GLY A 30 2.65 8.52 -3.81
CA GLY A 30 1.73 7.86 -2.87
C GLY A 30 1.69 6.35 -3.11
N LEU A 31 1.48 5.57 -2.04
CA LEU A 31 1.46 4.09 -2.11
C LEU A 31 0.28 3.44 -1.38
N ARG A 32 -0.41 4.19 -0.53
CA ARG A 32 -1.53 3.69 0.27
C ARG A 32 -2.54 4.81 0.42
N LEU A 33 -3.82 4.43 0.42
CA LEU A 33 -4.93 5.30 0.74
C LEU A 33 -4.78 5.89 2.14
N ASP A 34 -5.38 7.06 2.36
CA ASP A 34 -5.55 7.54 3.72
C ASP A 34 -6.51 6.63 4.51
N GLN A 35 -6.57 6.83 5.82
CA GLN A 35 -7.35 5.94 6.69
C GLN A 35 -8.85 6.00 6.42
N GLU A 36 -9.38 7.15 6.02
CA GLU A 36 -10.80 7.32 5.69
C GLU A 36 -11.10 6.73 4.30
N GLU A 37 -10.24 6.97 3.31
CA GLU A 37 -10.31 6.38 1.98
C GLU A 37 -10.21 4.85 2.01
N GLU A 38 -9.36 4.30 2.88
CA GLU A 38 -9.23 2.86 3.12
C GLU A 38 -10.48 2.32 3.82
N TYR A 39 -11.10 3.08 4.73
CA TYR A 39 -12.37 2.73 5.40
C TYR A 39 -13.56 2.71 4.43
N GLN A 40 -13.67 3.73 3.57
CA GLN A 40 -14.72 3.85 2.54
C GLN A 40 -14.54 2.81 1.41
N GLY A 41 -13.31 2.31 1.22
CA GLY A 41 -12.95 1.32 0.22
C GLY A 41 -12.52 1.93 -1.11
N ALA A 42 -11.56 1.29 -1.78
CA ALA A 42 -10.92 1.79 -3.01
C ALA A 42 -11.88 2.02 -4.19
N ASP A 43 -12.98 1.26 -4.26
CA ASP A 43 -13.98 1.43 -5.31
C ASP A 43 -14.68 2.79 -5.19
N LEU A 44 -14.99 3.23 -3.96
CA LEU A 44 -15.61 4.51 -3.73
C LEU A 44 -14.59 5.65 -3.69
N SER A 45 -13.44 5.45 -3.01
CA SER A 45 -12.43 6.49 -2.80
C SER A 45 -11.61 6.82 -4.04
N ILE A 46 -11.28 5.83 -4.89
CA ILE A 46 -10.52 6.05 -6.13
C ILE A 46 -11.45 6.06 -7.35
N HIS A 47 -12.25 5.00 -7.51
CA HIS A 47 -13.00 4.76 -8.74
C HIS A 47 -14.38 5.41 -8.77
N LYS A 48 -14.90 5.87 -7.61
CA LYS A 48 -16.23 6.47 -7.43
C LYS A 48 -17.37 5.57 -7.93
N ILE A 49 -17.22 4.27 -7.76
CA ILE A 49 -18.24 3.26 -8.10
C ILE A 49 -18.69 2.61 -6.79
N THR A 50 -19.99 2.42 -6.63
CA THR A 50 -20.53 1.73 -5.47
C THR A 50 -20.52 0.22 -5.70
N ALA A 51 -20.16 -0.57 -4.68
CA ALA A 51 -20.00 -2.01 -4.81
C ALA A 51 -21.34 -2.76 -4.98
N THR A 52 -22.45 -2.11 -4.65
CA THR A 52 -23.80 -2.63 -4.87
C THR A 52 -24.42 -2.02 -6.12
N PRO A 53 -25.17 -2.76 -6.94
CA PRO A 53 -26.00 -2.13 -7.97
C PRO A 53 -26.90 -1.07 -7.34
N GLU A 54 -27.12 0.07 -8.00
CA GLU A 54 -28.17 1.00 -7.62
C GLU A 54 -29.47 0.20 -7.52
N ARG A 55 -29.98 0.02 -6.29
CA ARG A 55 -31.32 -0.53 -6.09
C ARG A 55 -32.31 0.54 -6.50
N GLU A 56 -32.57 0.64 -7.79
CA GLU A 56 -33.87 1.05 -8.29
C GLU A 56 -34.64 -0.21 -8.70
N PRO A 57 -35.54 -0.76 -7.86
CA PRO A 57 -36.78 -1.28 -8.39
C PRO A 57 -37.66 -0.06 -8.66
N ASN A 58 -37.50 0.52 -9.84
CA ASN A 58 -38.39 1.54 -10.40
C ASN A 58 -39.60 0.89 -11.10
N TRP A 59 -40.10 -0.22 -10.54
CA TRP A 59 -41.37 -0.88 -10.85
C TRP A 59 -41.81 -1.80 -9.71
#